data_AF-A0A6N7KSR3-F1
#
_entry.id   AF-A0A6N7KSR3-F1
#
_cell.length_a   1.000
_cell.length_b   1.000
_cell.length_c   1.000
_cell.angle_alpha   90.00
_cell.angle_beta   90.00
_cell.angle_gamma   90.00
#
_symmetry.space_group_name_H-M   'P 1'
#
loop_
_entity.id
_entity.type
_entity.pdbx_description
1 polymer ?
#
loop_
_entity_poly.entity_id
_entity_poly.type
_entity_poly.pdbx_seq_one_letter_code
_entity_poly.pdbx_strand_id
1 'polypeptide(L)'
;MSQPTGPAHGPSSSGAADAIFDDDHAVFPKGTLPNDLDAERAVVGACMALGAPAIDAARAILDADDFYRPAHETIWRVILDLAFDGAPTGAVAVADRLRGAGALERVGGVSYLVRLAAEAPPSADNADYYAAIVRRESELRKLHATGIRTVQQALLPGAQPDEIRSALDAEVREGRERALASGNSRLSRFMVDGWDFVTKTGIDKEPLWGTRGETAWAAGESLMIVGAPGVGKTTIAHQVIFARIGLGDSALGMPVAESKRVLYLAMDRPQQIARAMARLVRPEHEKLVRERLLIWEGPLPSSLDKEPGLLAELATAHGADTIVIDSLKDAVSTLVDDSLAIAYNSARNRALREGIQVLELHHQRKATADAPRGQRPTLDRVYGSTWLTSGAGSVLFIAGEAGDPVVNLHHLKTVTGEIGPLTIVHDHEAGTSAVEETIDIAELLRATPDGVTAKQLASAMTGDKKPDAAAIGRARRRLNTQVKSGLAEVEKGSAGGIGGGKEDRYFPSARHISASAPLAAVEQPAIPLTVVPATPPTSAASVQPSDPALTDADKRRVAAATAASPGTGRFRERSRTSTAASVVQPVVAPDAHRKNRR
;
A
#
# COMPACT_ATOMS: atom_id res chain seq x y z
N MET A 1 -36.63 86.76 13.58
CA MET A 1 -35.17 86.64 13.45
C MET A 1 -34.75 85.32 14.06
N SER A 2 -33.99 84.55 13.28
CA SER A 2 -33.12 83.43 13.69
C SER A 2 -33.76 82.11 14.14
N GLN A 3 -33.53 81.09 13.31
CA GLN A 3 -33.85 79.68 13.50
C GLN A 3 -33.08 79.05 14.69
N PRO A 4 -33.58 77.95 15.29
CA PRO A 4 -32.77 77.04 16.07
C PRO A 4 -32.14 75.97 15.15
N THR A 5 -30.82 75.83 15.23
CA THR A 5 -30.01 74.85 14.49
C THR A 5 -30.19 73.43 15.03
N GLY A 6 -30.25 72.46 14.11
CA GLY A 6 -30.45 71.02 14.37
C GLY A 6 -29.26 70.27 15.00
N PRO A 7 -29.39 68.94 15.19
CA PRO A 7 -28.57 68.15 16.08
C PRO A 7 -27.23 67.69 15.47
N ALA A 8 -26.30 67.38 16.36
CA ALA A 8 -24.91 67.04 16.13
C ALA A 8 -24.67 65.86 15.15
N HIS A 9 -23.73 66.06 14.23
CA HIS A 9 -23.09 65.01 13.45
C HIS A 9 -22.19 64.15 14.36
N GLY A 10 -22.42 62.82 14.35
CA GLY A 10 -21.52 61.84 14.93
C GLY A 10 -20.23 61.69 14.11
N PRO A 11 -19.10 61.29 14.72
CA PRO A 11 -17.85 61.12 14.01
C PRO A 11 -17.85 59.86 13.14
N SER A 12 -17.23 60.04 11.98
CA SER A 12 -17.00 59.10 10.89
C SER A 12 -16.28 57.81 11.30
N SER A 13 -16.73 56.71 10.72
CA SER A 13 -16.14 55.37 10.77
C SER A 13 -14.73 55.33 10.17
N SER A 14 -13.71 55.40 11.03
CA SER A 14 -12.33 55.00 10.68
C SER A 14 -11.63 54.22 11.80
N GLY A 15 -12.35 53.81 12.86
CA GLY A 15 -11.74 53.24 14.07
C GLY A 15 -11.77 51.71 14.21
N ALA A 16 -12.03 50.93 13.16
CA ALA A 16 -12.19 49.47 13.27
C ALA A 16 -11.03 48.63 12.70
N ALA A 17 -9.95 49.26 12.24
CA ALA A 17 -8.75 48.56 11.75
C ALA A 17 -7.54 48.63 12.70
N ASP A 18 -7.56 49.51 13.71
CA ASP A 18 -6.39 49.81 14.56
C ASP A 18 -6.48 49.26 15.99
N ALA A 19 -7.43 48.37 16.30
CA ALA A 19 -7.68 47.92 17.68
C ALA A 19 -7.61 46.40 17.91
N ILE A 20 -6.73 45.68 17.20
CA ILE A 20 -6.44 44.25 17.47
C ILE A 20 -4.93 43.96 17.42
N PHE A 21 -4.06 44.83 17.91
CA PHE A 21 -2.63 44.50 18.12
C PHE A 21 -2.07 45.32 19.27
N ASP A 22 -2.51 44.99 20.50
CA ASP A 22 -1.82 45.43 21.71
C ASP A 22 -1.61 44.20 22.60
N ASP A 23 -0.67 43.35 22.16
CA ASP A 23 -0.01 42.35 23.00
C ASP A 23 1.34 41.99 22.37
N ASP A 24 2.40 42.03 23.18
CA ASP A 24 3.83 42.10 22.81
C ASP A 24 4.39 40.76 22.23
N HIS A 25 3.54 39.91 21.64
CA HIS A 25 3.90 38.53 21.27
C HIS A 25 3.38 37.98 19.93
N ALA A 26 2.76 38.79 19.05
CA ALA A 26 2.44 38.35 17.68
C ALA A 26 3.60 38.64 16.70
N VAL A 27 4.61 37.76 16.68
CA VAL A 27 5.75 37.84 15.74
C VAL A 27 5.35 37.28 14.37
N PHE A 28 4.55 38.01 13.59
CA PHE A 28 4.64 37.87 12.14
C PHE A 28 5.77 38.78 11.69
N PRO A 29 6.93 38.24 11.27
CA PRO A 29 8.00 39.09 10.77
C PRO A 29 7.43 39.96 9.62
N LYS A 30 7.65 41.27 9.67
CA LYS A 30 7.43 42.19 8.55
C LYS A 30 8.45 41.91 7.43
N GLY A 31 8.57 40.66 7.01
CA GLY A 31 9.48 40.18 5.98
C GLY A 31 8.82 40.23 4.60
N THR A 32 9.64 40.41 3.57
CA THR A 32 9.24 40.14 2.19
C THR A 32 8.92 38.65 2.03
N LEU A 33 7.94 38.32 1.17
CA LEU A 33 7.61 36.93 0.85
C LEU A 33 8.87 36.14 0.45
N PRO A 34 8.98 34.85 0.82
CA PRO A 34 10.14 34.01 0.47
C PRO A 34 10.53 34.11 -1.01
N ASN A 35 11.75 34.54 -1.29
CA ASN A 35 12.25 34.71 -2.66
C ASN A 35 13.77 34.65 -2.68
N ASP A 36 14.32 34.31 -3.84
CA ASP A 36 15.75 34.41 -4.12
C ASP A 36 15.92 34.97 -5.54
N LEU A 37 15.99 36.29 -5.63
CA LEU A 37 16.13 36.99 -6.92
C LEU A 37 17.45 36.66 -7.61
N ASP A 38 18.49 36.26 -6.88
CA ASP A 38 19.80 35.95 -7.44
C ASP A 38 19.74 34.60 -8.16
N ALA A 39 19.09 33.61 -7.53
CA ALA A 39 18.78 32.33 -8.16
C ALA A 39 17.88 32.51 -9.39
N GLU A 40 16.84 33.35 -9.33
CA GLU A 40 15.98 33.60 -10.49
C GLU A 40 16.77 34.19 -11.68
N ARG A 41 17.64 35.17 -11.42
CA ARG A 41 18.50 35.77 -12.44
C ARG A 41 19.47 34.74 -13.03
N ALA A 42 20.05 33.89 -12.18
CA ALA A 42 20.94 32.83 -12.59
C ALA A 42 20.25 31.83 -13.54
N VAL A 43 19.00 31.43 -13.24
CA VAL A 43 18.22 30.51 -14.08
C VAL A 43 17.94 31.11 -15.46
N VAL A 44 17.27 32.27 -15.52
CA VAL A 44 16.91 32.86 -16.83
C VAL A 44 18.14 33.29 -17.63
N GLY A 45 19.20 33.73 -16.94
CA GLY A 45 20.50 34.05 -17.53
C GLY A 45 21.14 32.82 -18.18
N ALA A 46 21.23 31.70 -17.45
CA ALA A 46 21.79 30.46 -17.95
C ALA A 46 21.02 29.93 -19.15
N CYS A 47 19.69 30.01 -19.14
CA CYS A 47 18.86 29.59 -20.27
C CYS A 47 19.09 30.44 -21.55
N MET A 48 19.38 31.74 -21.41
CA MET A 48 19.74 32.59 -22.53
C MET A 48 21.20 32.39 -22.99
N ALA A 49 22.12 32.11 -22.06
CA ALA A 49 23.54 31.97 -22.36
C ALA A 49 23.91 30.60 -22.93
N LEU A 50 23.29 29.53 -22.40
CA LEU A 50 23.65 28.14 -22.67
C LEU A 50 22.60 27.41 -23.53
N GLY A 51 21.39 27.96 -23.64
CA GLY A 51 20.34 27.40 -24.49
C GLY A 51 19.77 26.09 -23.96
N ALA A 52 19.54 25.13 -24.86
CA ALA A 52 18.78 23.90 -24.59
C ALA A 52 19.20 23.14 -23.31
N PRO A 53 20.50 22.90 -23.02
CA PRO A 53 20.92 22.17 -21.82
C PRO A 53 20.43 22.82 -20.50
N ALA A 54 20.57 24.14 -20.37
CA ALA A 54 20.13 24.85 -19.17
C ALA A 54 18.59 24.95 -19.10
N ILE A 55 17.93 25.10 -20.25
CA ILE A 55 16.47 25.12 -20.34
C ILE A 55 15.89 23.76 -19.93
N ASP A 56 16.47 22.66 -20.39
CA ASP A 56 16.05 21.29 -20.08
C ASP A 56 16.18 20.97 -18.60
N ALA A 57 17.31 21.36 -18.00
CA ALA A 57 17.53 21.22 -16.56
C ALA A 57 16.52 22.04 -15.75
N ALA A 58 16.33 23.31 -16.08
CA ALA A 58 15.43 24.19 -15.32
C ALA A 58 13.95 23.83 -15.48
N ARG A 59 13.48 23.49 -16.70
CA ARG A 59 12.07 23.15 -16.96
C ARG A 59 11.66 21.79 -16.39
N ALA A 60 12.62 20.96 -15.99
CA ALA A 60 12.33 19.76 -15.23
C ALA A 60 11.83 20.06 -13.81
N ILE A 61 12.17 21.23 -13.27
CA ILE A 61 11.98 21.61 -11.86
C ILE A 61 10.99 22.77 -11.71
N LEU A 62 11.01 23.74 -12.62
CA LEU A 62 10.26 25.00 -12.52
C LEU A 62 9.12 25.11 -13.53
N ASP A 63 8.01 25.64 -13.05
CA ASP A 63 6.96 26.24 -13.87
C ASP A 63 7.07 27.78 -13.85
N ALA A 64 6.35 28.46 -14.75
CA ALA A 64 6.44 29.92 -14.88
C ALA A 64 5.96 30.67 -13.62
N ASP A 65 4.96 30.13 -12.92
CA ASP A 65 4.40 30.68 -11.67
C ASP A 65 5.35 30.52 -10.47
N ASP A 66 6.46 29.81 -10.61
CA ASP A 66 7.45 29.65 -9.54
C ASP A 66 8.37 30.87 -9.37
N PHE A 67 8.44 31.76 -10.36
CA PHE A 67 9.20 33.00 -10.25
C PHE A 67 8.46 34.04 -9.39
N TYR A 68 9.17 34.63 -8.43
CA TYR A 68 8.65 35.73 -7.62
C TYR A 68 8.52 37.01 -8.44
N ARG A 69 9.50 37.30 -9.32
CA ARG A 69 9.49 38.52 -10.13
C ARG A 69 8.70 38.31 -11.44
N PRO A 70 7.63 39.07 -11.69
CA PRO A 70 6.83 38.92 -12.92
C PRO A 70 7.63 39.12 -14.22
N ALA A 71 8.70 39.92 -14.16
CA ALA A 71 9.61 40.08 -15.29
C ALA A 71 10.34 38.76 -15.64
N HIS A 72 10.79 38.00 -14.65
CA HIS A 72 11.47 36.72 -14.86
C HIS A 72 10.51 35.64 -15.32
N GLU A 73 9.29 35.60 -14.75
CA GLU A 73 8.20 34.75 -15.25
C GLU A 73 7.95 34.99 -16.75
N THR A 74 7.84 36.27 -17.14
CA THR A 74 7.58 36.65 -18.55
C THR A 74 8.74 36.23 -19.45
N ILE A 75 9.98 36.45 -19.01
CA ILE A 75 11.19 36.04 -19.74
C ILE A 75 11.23 34.51 -19.89
N TRP A 76 10.96 33.77 -18.82
CA TRP A 76 10.94 32.31 -18.80
C TRP A 76 9.93 31.74 -19.80
N ARG A 77 8.70 32.26 -19.83
CA ARG A 77 7.68 31.85 -20.80
C ARG A 77 8.16 32.04 -22.24
N VAL A 78 8.75 33.20 -22.55
CA VAL A 78 9.28 33.47 -23.90
C VAL A 78 10.44 32.55 -24.27
N ILE A 79 11.32 32.24 -23.32
CA ILE A 79 12.40 31.27 -23.52
C ILE A 79 11.83 29.88 -23.86
N LEU A 80 10.81 29.44 -23.12
CA LEU A 80 10.14 28.16 -23.40
C LEU A 80 9.46 28.14 -24.77
N ASP A 81 8.78 29.22 -25.15
CA ASP A 81 8.13 29.34 -26.46
C ASP A 81 9.16 29.27 -27.60
N LEU A 82 10.27 30.01 -27.47
CA LEU A 82 11.36 29.98 -28.45
C LEU A 82 12.01 28.59 -28.54
N ALA A 83 12.22 27.94 -27.39
CA ALA A 83 12.78 26.59 -27.35
C ALA A 83 11.82 25.57 -28.00
N PHE A 84 10.52 25.71 -27.77
CA PHE A 84 9.49 24.87 -28.40
C PHE A 84 9.46 25.05 -29.93
N ASP A 85 9.61 26.29 -30.40
CA ASP A 85 9.71 26.62 -31.83
C ASP A 85 11.05 26.17 -32.46
N GLY A 86 12.00 25.65 -31.68
CA GLY A 86 13.36 25.31 -32.13
C GLY A 86 14.20 26.55 -32.49
N ALA A 87 13.81 27.72 -32.01
CA ALA A 87 14.47 29.00 -32.29
C ALA A 87 15.60 29.30 -31.29
N PRO A 88 16.55 30.21 -31.62
CA PRO A 88 17.56 30.67 -30.67
C PRO A 88 16.92 31.31 -29.43
N THR A 89 17.45 30.99 -28.24
CA THR A 89 16.92 31.49 -26.95
C THR A 89 17.79 32.57 -26.31
N GLY A 90 18.81 33.06 -27.02
CA GLY A 90 19.69 34.11 -26.52
C GLY A 90 19.00 35.45 -26.31
N ALA A 91 19.64 36.34 -25.55
CA ALA A 91 19.08 37.64 -25.14
C ALA A 91 18.50 38.47 -26.30
N VAL A 92 19.13 38.43 -27.49
CA VAL A 92 18.63 39.14 -28.69
C VAL A 92 17.33 38.55 -29.22
N ALA A 93 17.22 37.22 -29.26
CA ALA A 93 16.02 36.53 -29.75
C ALA A 93 14.86 36.68 -28.77
N VAL A 94 15.12 36.57 -27.47
CA VAL A 94 14.15 36.85 -26.40
C VAL A 94 13.68 38.31 -26.49
N ALA A 95 14.59 39.26 -26.70
CA ALA A 95 14.24 40.67 -26.85
C ALA A 95 13.34 40.92 -28.07
N ASP A 96 13.59 40.24 -29.19
CA ASP A 96 12.78 40.38 -30.40
C ASP A 96 11.36 39.86 -30.22
N ARG A 97 11.21 38.65 -29.63
CA ARG A 97 9.90 38.08 -29.32
C ARG A 97 9.12 38.95 -28.32
N LEU A 98 9.78 39.48 -27.29
CA LEU A 98 9.18 40.40 -26.33
C LEU A 98 8.81 41.75 -26.95
N ARG A 99 9.57 42.23 -27.93
CA ARG A 99 9.26 43.47 -28.67
C ARG A 99 8.00 43.29 -29.51
N GLY A 100 7.89 42.17 -30.23
CA GLY A 100 6.70 41.83 -31.01
C GLY A 100 5.43 41.74 -30.13
N ALA A 101 5.58 41.30 -28.88
CA ALA A 101 4.50 41.22 -27.90
C ALA A 101 4.25 42.51 -27.08
N GLY A 102 5.02 43.58 -27.30
CA GLY A 102 4.89 44.84 -26.52
C GLY A 102 5.28 44.71 -25.04
N ALA A 103 6.00 43.67 -24.65
CA ALA A 103 6.36 43.37 -23.26
C ALA A 103 7.82 43.69 -22.90
N LEU A 104 8.65 44.08 -23.89
CA LEU A 104 10.10 44.30 -23.70
C LEU A 104 10.43 45.33 -22.61
N GLU A 105 9.75 46.48 -22.61
CA GLU A 105 10.00 47.53 -21.62
C GLU A 105 9.59 47.10 -20.20
N ARG A 106 8.53 46.27 -20.09
CA ARG A 106 8.05 45.76 -18.79
C ARG A 106 9.04 44.82 -18.12
N VAL A 107 9.92 44.18 -18.88
CA VAL A 107 10.96 43.29 -18.33
C VAL A 107 12.30 44.00 -18.08
N GLY A 108 12.39 45.31 -18.36
CA GLY A 108 13.62 46.10 -18.17
C GLY A 108 14.44 46.34 -19.44
N GLY A 109 13.90 45.98 -20.61
CA GLY A 109 14.51 46.27 -21.90
C GLY A 109 15.68 45.36 -22.28
N VAL A 110 16.28 45.62 -23.44
CA VAL A 110 17.36 44.80 -24.02
C VAL A 110 18.58 44.74 -23.11
N SER A 111 18.94 45.86 -22.48
CA SER A 111 20.11 45.94 -21.58
C SER A 111 19.99 45.04 -20.35
N TYR A 112 18.76 44.80 -19.86
CA TYR A 112 18.53 43.87 -18.77
C TYR A 112 18.77 42.42 -19.21
N LEU A 113 18.21 42.02 -20.36
CA LEU A 113 18.36 40.65 -20.88
C LEU A 113 19.82 40.31 -21.18
N VAL A 114 20.57 41.25 -21.79
CA VAL A 114 22.00 41.07 -22.07
C VAL A 114 22.79 40.90 -20.77
N ARG A 115 22.48 41.70 -19.75
CA ARG A 115 23.14 41.59 -18.44
C ARG A 115 22.83 40.27 -17.75
N LEU A 116 21.57 39.81 -17.76
CA LEU A 116 21.20 38.49 -17.22
C LEU A 116 21.99 37.35 -17.88
N ALA A 117 22.11 37.38 -19.21
CA ALA A 117 22.89 36.37 -19.94
C ALA A 117 24.40 36.46 -19.63
N ALA A 118 24.94 37.67 -19.44
CA ALA A 118 26.35 37.88 -19.14
C ALA A 118 26.74 37.51 -17.71
N GLU A 119 25.84 37.71 -16.74
CA GLU A 119 26.03 37.37 -15.32
C GLU A 119 25.66 35.91 -15.00
N ALA A 120 25.28 35.12 -16.02
CA ALA A 120 24.85 33.75 -15.86
C ALA A 120 25.98 32.84 -15.34
N PRO A 121 25.65 31.82 -14.51
CA PRO A 121 26.60 30.77 -14.16
C PRO A 121 27.17 30.09 -15.42
N PRO A 122 28.47 29.71 -15.42
CA PRO A 122 29.15 29.24 -16.63
C PRO A 122 28.82 27.79 -17.02
N SER A 123 28.01 27.07 -16.23
CA SER A 123 27.66 25.66 -16.46
C SER A 123 26.15 25.43 -16.43
N ALA A 124 25.67 24.56 -17.32
CA ALA A 124 24.27 24.13 -17.36
C ALA A 124 23.90 23.28 -16.14
N ASP A 125 24.88 22.55 -15.58
CA ASP A 125 24.74 21.76 -14.34
C ASP A 125 24.58 22.62 -13.08
N ASN A 126 24.62 23.95 -13.20
CA ASN A 126 24.26 24.84 -12.11
C ASN A 126 22.81 25.33 -12.23
N ALA A 127 22.18 25.20 -13.40
CA ALA A 127 20.83 25.70 -13.64
C ALA A 127 19.78 24.92 -12.83
N ASP A 128 19.97 23.61 -12.63
CA ASP A 128 19.13 22.77 -11.78
C ASP A 128 19.22 23.17 -10.29
N TYR A 129 20.41 23.48 -9.79
CA TYR A 129 20.65 23.93 -8.42
C TYR A 129 19.91 25.24 -8.13
N TYR A 130 20.06 26.24 -8.99
CA TYR A 130 19.34 27.51 -8.83
C TYR A 130 17.84 27.35 -9.06
N ALA A 131 17.43 26.48 -9.99
CA ALA A 131 16.02 26.15 -10.20
C ALA A 131 15.39 25.52 -8.95
N ALA A 132 16.10 24.63 -8.26
CA ALA A 132 15.65 24.05 -7.00
C ALA A 132 15.49 25.09 -5.88
N ILE A 133 16.37 26.10 -5.82
CA ILE A 133 16.24 27.23 -4.90
C ILE A 133 14.96 28.01 -5.20
N VAL A 134 14.77 28.45 -6.44
CA VAL A 134 13.56 29.20 -6.86
C VAL A 134 12.31 28.40 -6.54
N ARG A 135 12.34 27.09 -6.79
CA ARG A 135 11.22 26.19 -6.51
C ARG A 135 10.90 26.14 -5.02
N ARG A 136 11.91 25.95 -4.16
CA ARG A 136 11.73 25.95 -2.71
C ARG A 136 11.11 27.25 -2.22
N GLU A 137 11.58 28.40 -2.70
CA GLU A 137 11.00 29.69 -2.32
C GLU A 137 9.54 29.83 -2.81
N SER A 138 9.23 29.34 -4.01
CA SER A 138 7.85 29.28 -4.54
C SER A 138 6.92 28.46 -3.63
N GLU A 139 7.34 27.26 -3.22
CA GLU A 139 6.56 26.41 -2.30
C GLU A 139 6.30 27.11 -0.96
N LEU A 140 7.31 27.79 -0.41
CA LEU A 140 7.15 28.58 0.82
C LEU A 140 6.15 29.74 0.64
N ARG A 141 6.15 30.43 -0.52
CA ARG A 141 5.15 31.47 -0.83
C ARG A 141 3.75 30.89 -0.97
N LYS A 142 3.60 29.74 -1.63
CA LYS A 142 2.32 29.05 -1.81
C LYS A 142 1.74 28.64 -0.44
N LEU A 143 2.55 28.05 0.43
CA LEU A 143 2.19 27.70 1.81
C LEU A 143 1.80 28.93 2.65
N HIS A 144 2.56 30.03 2.53
CA HIS A 144 2.22 31.28 3.19
C HIS A 144 0.83 31.79 2.75
N ALA A 145 0.53 31.75 1.44
CA ALA A 145 -0.77 32.15 0.92
C ALA A 145 -1.92 31.28 1.46
N THR A 146 -1.71 29.95 1.54
CA THR A 146 -2.65 29.02 2.18
C THR A 146 -2.91 29.40 3.64
N GLY A 147 -1.86 29.66 4.42
CA GLY A 147 -1.99 30.06 5.82
C GLY A 147 -2.79 31.35 6.00
N ILE A 148 -2.53 32.38 5.19
CA ILE A 148 -3.29 33.64 5.23
C ILE A 148 -4.77 33.40 4.90
N ARG A 149 -5.08 32.58 3.89
CA ARG A 149 -6.48 32.22 3.55
C ARG A 149 -7.19 31.52 4.70
N THR A 150 -6.53 30.55 5.35
CA THR A 150 -7.10 29.85 6.51
C THR A 150 -7.42 30.80 7.66
N VAL A 151 -6.50 31.73 7.97
CA VAL A 151 -6.73 32.75 8.99
C VAL A 151 -7.91 33.65 8.61
N GLN A 152 -7.97 34.11 7.37
CA GLN A 152 -9.07 34.94 6.88
C GLN A 152 -10.43 34.21 6.98
N GLN A 153 -10.49 32.93 6.62
CA GLN A 153 -11.71 32.12 6.73
C GLN A 153 -12.15 31.94 8.19
N ALA A 154 -11.21 31.73 9.11
CA ALA A 154 -11.51 31.56 10.53
C ALA A 154 -12.08 32.83 11.19
N LEU A 155 -11.81 34.01 10.61
CA LEU A 155 -12.31 35.30 11.09
C LEU A 155 -13.69 35.69 10.53
N LEU A 156 -14.25 34.92 9.58
CA LEU A 156 -15.56 35.22 8.98
C LEU A 156 -16.71 34.93 9.97
N PRO A 157 -17.75 35.78 10.03
CA PRO A 157 -18.95 35.49 10.82
C PRO A 157 -19.64 34.20 10.36
N GLY A 158 -19.89 33.26 11.29
CA GLY A 158 -20.56 31.99 11.00
C GLY A 158 -19.64 30.87 10.48
N ALA A 159 -18.32 31.06 10.55
CA ALA A 159 -17.32 30.06 10.19
C ALA A 159 -17.57 28.69 10.84
N GLN A 160 -17.60 27.63 10.02
CA GLN A 160 -17.72 26.24 10.47
C GLN A 160 -16.34 25.58 10.50
N PRO A 161 -15.86 25.07 11.66
CA PRO A 161 -14.52 24.49 11.78
C PRO A 161 -14.24 23.33 10.81
N ASP A 162 -15.22 22.47 10.57
CA ASP A 162 -15.05 21.29 9.71
C ASP A 162 -14.97 21.67 8.22
N GLU A 163 -15.65 22.74 7.80
CA GLU A 163 -15.54 23.27 6.42
C GLU A 163 -14.16 23.87 6.18
N ILE A 164 -13.62 24.63 7.14
CA ILE A 164 -12.28 25.22 7.07
C ILE A 164 -11.21 24.12 7.03
N ARG A 165 -11.34 23.09 7.87
CA ARG A 165 -10.42 21.94 7.86
C ARG A 165 -10.46 21.21 6.51
N SER A 166 -11.65 20.93 6.00
CA SER A 166 -11.81 20.26 4.70
C SER A 166 -11.23 21.08 3.55
N ALA A 167 -11.41 22.40 3.56
CA ALA A 167 -10.84 23.29 2.55
C ALA A 167 -9.31 23.35 2.63
N LEU A 168 -8.74 23.42 3.85
CA LEU A 168 -7.30 23.36 4.06
C LEU A 168 -6.70 22.04 3.57
N ASP A 169 -7.31 20.91 3.95
CA ASP A 169 -6.85 19.58 3.55
C ASP A 169 -6.89 19.43 2.02
N ALA A 170 -7.96 19.92 1.38
CA ALA A 170 -8.08 19.93 -0.07
C ALA A 170 -7.01 20.80 -0.74
N GLU A 171 -6.73 22.00 -0.22
CA GLU A 171 -5.74 22.92 -0.78
C GLU A 171 -4.30 22.41 -0.61
N VAL A 172 -3.98 21.84 0.55
CA VAL A 172 -2.68 21.20 0.81
C VAL A 172 -2.47 19.99 -0.09
N ARG A 173 -3.51 19.16 -0.26
CA ARG A 173 -3.47 18.00 -1.18
C ARG A 173 -3.28 18.47 -2.61
N GLU A 174 -4.03 19.46 -3.08
CA GLU A 174 -3.89 20.02 -4.43
C GLU A 174 -2.51 20.64 -4.66
N GLY A 175 -1.98 21.35 -3.66
CA GLY A 175 -0.61 21.88 -3.68
C GLY A 175 0.43 20.77 -3.83
N ARG A 176 0.29 19.68 -3.08
CA ARG A 176 1.13 18.49 -3.20
C ARG A 176 0.98 17.81 -4.57
N GLU A 177 -0.24 17.68 -5.08
CA GLU A 177 -0.49 17.10 -6.41
C GLU A 177 0.10 17.97 -7.54
N ARG A 178 -0.03 19.30 -7.45
CA ARG A 178 0.63 20.25 -8.36
C ARG A 178 2.14 20.14 -8.27
N ALA A 179 2.69 20.02 -7.06
CA ALA A 179 4.12 19.80 -6.89
C ALA A 179 4.61 18.48 -7.50
N LEU A 180 3.76 17.45 -7.50
CA LEU A 180 4.00 16.17 -8.17
C LEU A 180 3.70 16.19 -9.68
N ALA A 181 3.09 17.27 -10.19
CA ALA A 181 2.66 17.41 -11.58
C ALA A 181 3.46 18.46 -12.38
N SER A 182 4.23 19.34 -11.71
CA SER A 182 5.01 20.42 -12.30
C SER A 182 6.26 19.93 -13.04
N GLY A 183 6.61 20.58 -14.15
CA GLY A 183 7.81 20.28 -14.95
C GLY A 183 7.86 18.87 -15.57
N ASN A 184 9.05 18.51 -16.08
CA ASN A 184 9.35 17.17 -16.60
C ASN A 184 9.35 16.07 -15.51
N SER A 185 9.19 16.45 -14.24
CA SER A 185 9.07 15.55 -13.08
C SER A 185 7.86 14.61 -13.18
N ARG A 186 6.74 15.04 -13.77
CA ARG A 186 5.54 14.20 -13.93
C ARG A 186 5.83 12.94 -14.76
N LEU A 187 6.65 13.06 -15.80
CA LEU A 187 6.99 11.97 -16.72
C LEU A 187 8.16 11.14 -16.18
N SER A 188 9.06 11.73 -15.39
CA SER A 188 10.26 11.08 -14.86
C SER A 188 10.11 10.52 -13.45
N ARG A 189 9.07 10.88 -12.67
CA ARG A 189 8.88 10.44 -11.27
C ARG A 189 8.80 8.93 -11.04
N PHE A 190 8.47 8.16 -12.07
CA PHE A 190 8.41 6.70 -12.01
C PHE A 190 9.53 6.03 -12.81
N MET A 191 10.41 6.83 -13.41
CA MET A 191 11.58 6.32 -14.09
C MET A 191 12.67 6.08 -13.04
N VAL A 192 13.14 4.86 -12.97
CA VAL A 192 14.35 4.49 -12.25
C VAL A 192 15.34 3.94 -13.26
N ASP A 193 16.63 4.09 -12.98
CA ASP A 193 17.66 3.47 -13.81
C ASP A 193 17.48 1.94 -13.84
N GLY A 194 17.76 1.32 -14.98
CA GLY A 194 17.53 -0.12 -15.17
C GLY A 194 18.37 -0.99 -14.23
N TRP A 195 19.59 -0.57 -13.89
CA TRP A 195 20.43 -1.27 -12.93
C TRP A 195 19.89 -1.13 -11.51
N ASP A 196 19.45 0.07 -11.13
CA ASP A 196 18.77 0.29 -9.85
C ASP A 196 17.46 -0.51 -9.76
N PHE A 197 16.70 -0.59 -10.85
CA PHE A 197 15.50 -1.41 -10.91
C PHE A 197 15.80 -2.89 -10.61
N VAL A 198 16.85 -3.44 -11.22
CA VAL A 198 17.22 -4.83 -10.96
C VAL A 198 17.80 -4.99 -9.55
N THR A 199 18.74 -4.16 -9.14
CA THR A 199 19.52 -4.40 -7.91
C THR A 199 18.87 -3.91 -6.62
N LYS A 200 18.01 -2.88 -6.68
CA LYS A 200 17.36 -2.28 -5.51
C LYS A 200 15.88 -2.66 -5.37
N THR A 201 15.27 -3.19 -6.44
CA THR A 201 13.86 -3.58 -6.42
C THR A 201 13.73 -5.09 -6.23
N GLY A 202 13.27 -5.51 -5.05
CA GLY A 202 12.60 -6.79 -4.86
C GLY A 202 13.45 -8.08 -4.91
N ILE A 203 14.74 -8.06 -5.26
CA ILE A 203 15.53 -9.30 -5.37
C ILE A 203 15.71 -10.05 -4.03
N ASP A 204 15.65 -9.34 -2.89
CA ASP A 204 15.90 -9.93 -1.55
C ASP A 204 14.75 -9.79 -0.54
N LYS A 205 13.56 -9.36 -0.96
CA LYS A 205 12.44 -9.23 -0.01
C LYS A 205 11.85 -10.60 0.30
N GLU A 206 11.89 -10.98 1.57
CA GLU A 206 11.13 -12.15 2.05
C GLU A 206 9.64 -12.00 1.68
N PRO A 207 8.98 -13.09 1.27
CA PRO A 207 7.56 -13.07 1.02
C PRO A 207 6.81 -12.71 2.31
N LEU A 208 5.64 -12.09 2.16
CA LEU A 208 4.76 -11.77 3.27
C LEU A 208 4.08 -13.01 3.84
N TRP A 209 3.89 -14.04 3.00
CA TRP A 209 3.38 -15.35 3.39
C TRP A 209 3.93 -16.43 2.45
N GLY A 210 4.51 -17.50 3.00
CA GLY A 210 5.18 -18.56 2.24
C GLY A 210 6.70 -18.49 2.36
N THR A 211 7.38 -19.29 1.56
CA THR A 211 8.85 -19.27 1.43
C THR A 211 9.26 -18.69 0.07
N ARG A 212 10.54 -18.40 -0.12
CA ARG A 212 11.06 -17.97 -1.44
C ARG A 212 10.83 -19.01 -2.55
N GLY A 213 10.77 -20.29 -2.20
CA GLY A 213 10.49 -21.37 -3.14
C GLY A 213 9.00 -21.60 -3.39
N GLU A 214 8.14 -21.24 -2.43
CA GLU A 214 6.69 -21.42 -2.44
C GLU A 214 6.03 -20.19 -1.82
N THR A 215 5.77 -19.16 -2.64
CA THR A 215 5.29 -17.85 -2.17
C THR A 215 3.78 -17.68 -2.34
N ALA A 216 3.03 -17.52 -1.24
CA ALA A 216 1.58 -17.28 -1.28
C ALA A 216 1.31 -15.80 -1.49
N TRP A 217 2.10 -14.95 -0.84
CA TRP A 217 1.98 -13.51 -0.92
C TRP A 217 3.36 -12.87 -0.99
N ALA A 218 3.71 -12.33 -2.16
CA ALA A 218 4.95 -11.61 -2.36
C ALA A 218 4.84 -10.17 -1.82
N ALA A 219 5.95 -9.63 -1.30
CA ALA A 219 6.01 -8.25 -0.88
C ALA A 219 5.98 -7.30 -2.09
N GLY A 220 5.11 -6.29 -2.07
CA GLY A 220 4.90 -5.36 -3.18
C GLY A 220 3.88 -5.85 -4.22
N GLU A 221 3.22 -6.99 -3.97
CA GLU A 221 2.12 -7.50 -4.80
C GLU A 221 0.87 -7.75 -3.95
N SER A 222 -0.30 -7.77 -4.58
CA SER A 222 -1.53 -8.12 -3.86
C SER A 222 -1.79 -9.63 -3.85
N LEU A 223 -2.43 -10.10 -2.79
CA LEU A 223 -2.96 -11.46 -2.66
C LEU A 223 -4.48 -11.43 -2.74
N MET A 224 -5.06 -12.28 -3.60
CA MET A 224 -6.49 -12.52 -3.65
C MET A 224 -6.83 -13.93 -3.17
N ILE A 225 -7.76 -14.04 -2.21
CA ILE A 225 -8.32 -15.32 -1.75
C ILE A 225 -9.77 -15.44 -2.24
N VAL A 226 -10.03 -16.43 -3.08
CA VAL A 226 -11.30 -16.66 -3.78
C VAL A 226 -11.97 -17.94 -3.30
N GLY A 227 -13.29 -17.97 -3.26
CA GLY A 227 -14.06 -19.17 -2.95
C GLY A 227 -15.53 -18.89 -2.69
N ALA A 228 -16.34 -19.95 -2.60
CA ALA A 228 -17.76 -19.84 -2.28
C ALA A 228 -17.99 -19.22 -0.87
N PRO A 229 -19.19 -18.69 -0.57
CA PRO A 229 -19.55 -18.33 0.80
C PRO A 229 -19.40 -19.55 1.74
N GLY A 230 -18.85 -19.35 2.94
CA GLY A 230 -18.77 -20.41 3.96
C GLY A 230 -17.63 -21.42 3.83
N VAL A 231 -16.73 -21.29 2.85
CA VAL A 231 -15.57 -22.19 2.66
C VAL A 231 -14.31 -21.76 3.44
N GLY A 232 -14.42 -20.86 4.41
CA GLY A 232 -13.29 -20.49 5.28
C GLY A 232 -12.31 -19.44 4.75
N LYS A 233 -12.66 -18.64 3.72
CA LYS A 233 -11.83 -17.50 3.24
C LYS A 233 -11.40 -16.56 4.38
N THR A 234 -12.39 -16.05 5.13
CA THR A 234 -12.17 -15.14 6.26
C THR A 234 -11.37 -15.82 7.37
N THR A 235 -11.58 -17.12 7.60
CA THR A 235 -10.82 -17.91 8.59
C THR A 235 -9.33 -17.99 8.27
N ILE A 236 -8.98 -18.23 7.00
CA ILE A 236 -7.58 -18.25 6.54
C ILE A 236 -6.99 -16.84 6.60
N ALA A 237 -7.73 -15.83 6.12
CA ALA A 237 -7.27 -14.45 6.17
C ALA A 237 -6.99 -13.98 7.60
N HIS A 238 -7.85 -14.30 8.57
CA HIS A 238 -7.62 -13.96 9.98
C HIS A 238 -6.32 -14.56 10.52
N GLN A 239 -5.99 -15.81 10.18
CA GLN A 239 -4.73 -16.42 10.60
C GLN A 239 -3.52 -15.71 10.00
N VAL A 240 -3.58 -15.37 8.70
CA VAL A 240 -2.54 -14.56 8.06
C VAL A 240 -2.41 -13.21 8.74
N ILE A 241 -3.52 -12.50 9.00
CA ILE A 241 -3.53 -11.17 9.64
C ILE A 241 -2.98 -11.24 11.06
N PHE A 242 -3.37 -12.23 11.83
CA PHE A 242 -2.88 -12.40 13.19
C PHE A 242 -1.39 -12.69 13.21
N ALA A 243 -0.89 -13.52 12.29
CA ALA A 243 0.55 -13.69 12.14
C ALA A 243 1.25 -12.39 11.68
N ARG A 244 0.66 -11.65 10.72
CA ARG A 244 1.15 -10.32 10.29
C ARG A 244 1.27 -9.33 11.46
N ILE A 245 0.38 -9.35 12.45
CA ILE A 245 0.47 -8.44 13.62
C ILE A 245 1.29 -9.01 14.79
N GLY A 246 1.83 -10.23 14.67
CA GLY A 246 2.69 -10.86 15.68
C GLY A 246 1.96 -11.73 16.72
N LEU A 247 0.73 -12.16 16.46
CA LEU A 247 0.01 -13.16 17.28
C LEU A 247 0.44 -14.61 16.97
N GLY A 248 1.24 -14.79 15.92
CA GLY A 248 1.84 -16.04 15.47
C GLY A 248 2.90 -15.74 14.42
N ASP A 249 3.63 -16.76 13.97
CA ASP A 249 4.69 -16.63 12.96
C ASP A 249 4.33 -17.28 11.62
N SER A 250 3.19 -17.97 11.55
CA SER A 250 2.82 -18.82 10.43
C SER A 250 1.31 -18.96 10.26
N ALA A 251 0.90 -19.29 9.04
CA ALA A 251 -0.47 -19.66 8.69
C ALA A 251 -0.43 -20.82 7.67
N LEU A 252 -1.27 -21.84 7.89
CA LEU A 252 -1.27 -23.08 7.10
C LEU A 252 0.12 -23.76 7.03
N GLY A 253 0.89 -23.71 8.12
CA GLY A 253 2.24 -24.29 8.20
C GLY A 253 3.32 -23.51 7.44
N MET A 254 2.99 -22.35 6.87
CA MET A 254 3.93 -21.49 6.15
C MET A 254 4.22 -20.20 6.92
N PRO A 255 5.46 -19.69 6.89
CA PRO A 255 5.81 -18.49 7.63
C PRO A 255 5.10 -17.25 7.07
N VAL A 256 4.83 -16.29 7.95
CA VAL A 256 4.20 -15.00 7.65
C VAL A 256 5.08 -13.89 8.22
N ALA A 257 5.49 -12.95 7.37
CA ALA A 257 6.27 -11.80 7.82
C ALA A 257 5.42 -10.84 8.66
N GLU A 258 6.00 -10.09 9.59
CA GLU A 258 5.25 -9.09 10.35
C GLU A 258 4.97 -7.79 9.56
N SER A 259 3.93 -7.07 9.99
CA SER A 259 3.47 -5.75 9.55
C SER A 259 3.65 -4.76 10.68
N LYS A 260 3.85 -3.49 10.37
CA LYS A 260 3.76 -2.43 11.38
C LYS A 260 2.33 -2.30 11.88
N ARG A 261 1.37 -2.26 10.97
CA ARG A 261 -0.05 -2.14 11.28
C ARG A 261 -0.93 -2.58 10.11
N VAL A 262 -1.95 -3.38 10.43
CA VAL A 262 -2.96 -3.85 9.50
C VAL A 262 -4.23 -3.01 9.65
N LEU A 263 -4.79 -2.53 8.54
CA LEU A 263 -6.14 -1.98 8.45
C LEU A 263 -7.07 -3.01 7.80
N TYR A 264 -8.10 -3.44 8.52
CA TYR A 264 -9.09 -4.40 8.06
C TYR A 264 -10.40 -3.70 7.70
N LEU A 265 -10.85 -3.82 6.47
CA LEU A 265 -12.12 -3.26 6.01
C LEU A 265 -13.25 -4.28 6.22
N ALA A 266 -13.95 -4.19 7.35
CA ALA A 266 -15.10 -5.02 7.71
C ALA A 266 -16.40 -4.38 7.22
N MET A 267 -16.63 -4.42 5.90
CA MET A 267 -17.72 -3.71 5.25
C MET A 267 -19.05 -4.50 5.23
N ASP A 268 -18.97 -5.84 5.21
CA ASP A 268 -20.13 -6.75 5.25
C ASP A 268 -20.12 -7.56 6.55
N ARG A 269 -21.17 -7.45 7.36
CA ARG A 269 -21.37 -8.18 8.64
C ARG A 269 -20.23 -8.04 9.67
N PRO A 270 -19.89 -6.81 10.11
CA PRO A 270 -18.80 -6.58 11.07
C PRO A 270 -18.96 -7.35 12.39
N GLN A 271 -20.19 -7.55 12.88
CA GLN A 271 -20.42 -8.35 14.09
C GLN A 271 -20.05 -9.83 13.92
N GLN A 272 -20.24 -10.40 12.73
CA GLN A 272 -19.86 -11.78 12.45
C GLN A 272 -18.33 -11.91 12.39
N ILE A 273 -17.67 -10.93 11.76
CA ILE A 273 -16.20 -10.82 11.71
C ILE A 273 -15.62 -10.69 13.11
N ALA A 274 -16.16 -9.80 13.94
CA ALA A 274 -15.73 -9.60 15.32
C ALA A 274 -15.86 -10.89 16.15
N ARG A 275 -16.97 -11.63 16.02
CA ARG A 275 -17.14 -12.94 16.69
C ARG A 275 -16.14 -13.99 16.21
N ALA A 276 -15.77 -13.98 14.93
CA ALA A 276 -14.78 -14.89 14.40
C ALA A 276 -13.37 -14.54 14.90
N MET A 277 -13.00 -13.25 14.91
CA MET A 277 -11.73 -12.77 15.48
C MET A 277 -11.62 -13.07 16.97
N ALA A 278 -12.70 -12.89 17.74
CA ALA A 278 -12.73 -13.13 19.18
C ALA A 278 -12.39 -14.58 19.60
N ARG A 279 -12.49 -15.56 18.68
CA ARG A 279 -12.10 -16.96 18.96
C ARG A 279 -10.59 -17.14 19.02
N LEU A 280 -9.84 -16.27 18.35
CA LEU A 280 -8.39 -16.35 18.18
C LEU A 280 -7.64 -15.33 19.06
N VAL A 281 -8.33 -14.26 19.49
CA VAL A 281 -7.76 -13.22 20.35
C VAL A 281 -7.91 -13.62 21.82
N ARG A 282 -6.80 -13.58 22.56
CA ARG A 282 -6.73 -13.85 24.00
C ARG A 282 -6.35 -12.59 24.76
N PRO A 283 -6.58 -12.50 26.08
CA PRO A 283 -6.22 -11.31 26.87
C PRO A 283 -4.75 -10.89 26.72
N GLU A 284 -3.82 -11.85 26.59
CA GLU A 284 -2.39 -11.56 26.36
C GLU A 284 -2.11 -10.83 25.03
N HIS A 285 -3.01 -10.90 24.05
CA HIS A 285 -2.86 -10.27 22.75
C HIS A 285 -3.30 -8.79 22.73
N GLU A 286 -3.90 -8.28 23.83
CA GLU A 286 -4.55 -6.96 23.85
C GLU A 286 -3.63 -5.84 23.35
N LYS A 287 -2.37 -5.81 23.81
CA LYS A 287 -1.41 -4.78 23.42
C LYS A 287 -1.17 -4.77 21.91
N LEU A 288 -0.84 -5.94 21.34
CA LEU A 288 -0.55 -6.06 19.91
C LEU A 288 -1.77 -5.72 19.06
N VAL A 289 -2.95 -6.21 19.45
CA VAL A 289 -4.20 -5.93 18.73
C VAL A 289 -4.50 -4.42 18.74
N ARG A 290 -4.39 -3.74 19.91
CA ARG A 290 -4.62 -2.29 20.00
C ARG A 290 -3.62 -1.46 19.18
N GLU A 291 -2.36 -1.86 19.17
CA GLU A 291 -1.29 -1.10 18.51
C GLU A 291 -1.23 -1.35 17.00
N ARG A 292 -1.54 -2.57 16.55
CA ARG A 292 -1.23 -3.05 15.19
C ARG A 292 -2.43 -3.48 14.36
N LEU A 293 -3.64 -3.57 14.91
CA LEU A 293 -4.85 -3.91 14.14
C LEU A 293 -5.91 -2.80 14.25
N LEU A 294 -6.24 -2.21 13.12
CA LEU A 294 -7.36 -1.27 12.99
C LEU A 294 -8.48 -1.91 12.18
N ILE A 295 -9.72 -1.72 12.62
CA ILE A 295 -10.90 -2.20 11.93
C ILE A 295 -11.69 -0.98 11.43
N TRP A 296 -11.96 -0.94 10.12
CA TRP A 296 -12.96 -0.05 9.55
C TRP A 296 -14.29 -0.79 9.54
N GLU A 297 -15.23 -0.34 10.37
CA GLU A 297 -16.56 -0.95 10.48
C GLU A 297 -17.58 -0.15 9.65
N GLY A 298 -18.07 -0.76 8.57
CA GLY A 298 -19.11 -0.18 7.72
C GLY A 298 -18.64 0.22 6.32
N PRO A 299 -19.49 0.93 5.56
CA PRO A 299 -19.22 1.27 4.17
C PRO A 299 -18.07 2.28 4.04
N LEU A 300 -17.40 2.25 2.90
CA LEU A 300 -16.40 3.26 2.55
C LEU A 300 -17.07 4.59 2.15
N PRO A 301 -16.37 5.74 2.30
CA PRO A 301 -16.89 7.05 1.87
C PRO A 301 -17.20 7.10 0.37
N SER A 302 -16.41 6.37 -0.43
CA SER A 302 -16.57 6.19 -1.87
C SER A 302 -16.08 4.80 -2.26
N SER A 303 -16.49 4.30 -3.42
CA SER A 303 -16.02 3.01 -3.91
C SER A 303 -14.63 3.15 -4.54
N LEU A 304 -13.76 2.16 -4.31
CA LEU A 304 -12.34 2.23 -4.68
C LEU A 304 -12.10 2.30 -6.21
N ASP A 305 -13.08 1.87 -7.00
CA ASP A 305 -13.09 1.98 -8.45
C ASP A 305 -13.51 3.37 -8.96
N LYS A 306 -14.23 4.16 -8.15
CA LYS A 306 -14.60 5.55 -8.48
C LYS A 306 -13.59 6.56 -7.98
N GLU A 307 -12.89 6.23 -6.89
CA GLU A 307 -11.88 7.07 -6.29
C GLU A 307 -10.57 6.28 -6.07
N PRO A 308 -9.73 6.12 -7.10
CA PRO A 308 -8.53 5.28 -7.00
C PRO A 308 -7.47 5.78 -6.01
N GLY A 309 -7.57 7.01 -5.49
CA GLY A 309 -6.71 7.52 -4.42
C GLY A 309 -7.07 6.97 -3.04
N LEU A 310 -8.35 6.66 -2.81
CA LEU A 310 -8.90 6.40 -1.49
C LEU A 310 -8.22 5.22 -0.77
N LEU A 311 -7.86 4.16 -1.50
CA LEU A 311 -7.22 2.98 -0.90
C LEU A 311 -5.89 3.32 -0.22
N ALA A 312 -5.04 4.09 -0.91
CA ALA A 312 -3.74 4.50 -0.41
C ALA A 312 -3.88 5.57 0.69
N GLU A 313 -4.86 6.47 0.54
CA GLU A 313 -5.17 7.50 1.52
C GLU A 313 -5.65 6.91 2.86
N LEU A 314 -6.54 5.92 2.83
CA LEU A 314 -7.00 5.20 4.03
C LEU A 314 -5.82 4.57 4.78
N ALA A 315 -4.98 3.84 4.08
CA ALA A 315 -3.83 3.19 4.70
C ALA A 315 -2.85 4.23 5.29
N THR A 316 -2.54 5.29 4.55
CA THR A 316 -1.63 6.36 4.99
C THR A 316 -2.19 7.13 6.19
N ALA A 317 -3.46 7.53 6.15
CA ALA A 317 -4.12 8.26 7.23
C ALA A 317 -4.13 7.48 8.55
N HIS A 318 -4.12 6.15 8.48
CA HIS A 318 -4.14 5.27 9.63
C HIS A 318 -2.77 4.65 9.98
N GLY A 319 -1.71 5.00 9.23
CA GLY A 319 -0.36 4.48 9.40
C GLY A 319 -0.27 2.96 9.19
N ALA A 320 -1.13 2.40 8.34
CA ALA A 320 -1.17 0.98 8.02
C ALA A 320 -0.27 0.68 6.81
N ASP A 321 0.58 -0.33 6.93
CA ASP A 321 1.41 -0.87 5.85
C ASP A 321 0.82 -2.13 5.24
N THR A 322 -0.33 -2.60 5.74
CA THR A 322 -1.12 -3.67 5.14
C THR A 322 -2.60 -3.32 5.23
N ILE A 323 -3.34 -3.51 4.13
CA ILE A 323 -4.80 -3.38 4.09
C ILE A 323 -5.47 -4.69 3.66
N VAL A 324 -6.56 -5.03 4.34
CA VAL A 324 -7.37 -6.21 4.05
C VAL A 324 -8.77 -5.77 3.62
N ILE A 325 -9.25 -6.32 2.51
CA ILE A 325 -10.56 -6.02 1.94
C ILE A 325 -11.48 -7.24 2.10
N ASP A 326 -12.41 -7.20 3.07
CA ASP A 326 -13.45 -8.23 3.29
C ASP A 326 -14.86 -7.63 3.06
N SER A 327 -15.41 -7.68 1.84
CA SER A 327 -14.86 -8.32 0.64
C SER A 327 -14.83 -7.37 -0.56
N LEU A 328 -14.13 -7.73 -1.63
CA LEU A 328 -13.93 -6.85 -2.78
C LEU A 328 -15.25 -6.35 -3.38
N LYS A 329 -16.31 -7.17 -3.39
CA LYS A 329 -17.65 -6.78 -3.88
C LYS A 329 -18.23 -5.57 -3.14
N ASP A 330 -17.82 -5.36 -1.89
CA ASP A 330 -18.33 -4.30 -1.01
C ASP A 330 -17.47 -3.02 -1.10
N ALA A 331 -16.25 -3.14 -1.65
CA ALA A 331 -15.33 -2.03 -1.85
C ALA A 331 -15.44 -1.35 -3.23
N VAL A 332 -16.00 -2.04 -4.23
CA VAL A 332 -16.15 -1.51 -5.60
C VAL A 332 -17.61 -1.42 -6.01
N SER A 333 -17.94 -0.54 -6.96
CA SER A 333 -19.32 -0.32 -7.38
C SER A 333 -19.88 -1.43 -8.27
N THR A 334 -19.03 -2.09 -9.07
CA THR A 334 -19.38 -3.27 -9.85
C THR A 334 -18.14 -4.12 -10.10
N LEU A 335 -18.35 -5.42 -10.29
CA LEU A 335 -17.27 -6.38 -10.52
C LEU A 335 -17.11 -6.77 -11.99
N VAL A 336 -18.07 -6.45 -12.85
CA VAL A 336 -18.12 -6.95 -14.24
C VAL A 336 -17.79 -5.89 -15.29
N ASP A 337 -17.65 -4.62 -14.90
CA ASP A 337 -17.26 -3.54 -15.80
C ASP A 337 -15.73 -3.45 -15.89
N ASP A 338 -15.18 -3.56 -17.10
CA ASP A 338 -13.74 -3.55 -17.31
C ASP A 338 -13.10 -2.19 -17.01
N SER A 339 -13.80 -1.08 -17.27
CA SER A 339 -13.25 0.26 -17.02
C SER A 339 -13.09 0.52 -15.53
N LEU A 340 -14.10 0.13 -14.74
CA LEU A 340 -14.07 0.23 -13.28
C LEU A 340 -13.11 -0.78 -12.66
N ALA A 341 -12.97 -1.99 -13.24
CA ALA A 341 -11.96 -2.93 -12.81
C ALA A 341 -10.52 -2.42 -13.08
N ILE A 342 -10.28 -1.73 -14.20
CA ILE A 342 -9.00 -1.04 -14.48
C ILE A 342 -8.77 0.09 -13.47
N ALA A 343 -9.80 0.86 -13.11
CA ALA A 343 -9.71 1.93 -12.13
C ALA A 343 -9.35 1.38 -10.74
N TYR A 344 -9.99 0.28 -10.31
CA TYR A 344 -9.62 -0.41 -9.07
C TYR A 344 -8.20 -1.00 -9.11
N ASN A 345 -7.80 -1.61 -10.23
CA ASN A 345 -6.41 -2.08 -10.41
C ASN A 345 -5.42 -0.91 -10.28
N SER A 346 -5.78 0.28 -10.76
CA SER A 346 -4.98 1.49 -10.56
C SER A 346 -4.89 1.89 -9.09
N ALA A 347 -5.99 1.78 -8.33
CA ALA A 347 -6.02 2.02 -6.88
C ALA A 347 -5.09 1.06 -6.12
N ARG A 348 -5.16 -0.24 -6.44
CA ARG A 348 -4.27 -1.27 -5.90
C ARG A 348 -2.80 -0.97 -6.20
N ASN A 349 -2.46 -0.69 -7.45
CA ASN A 349 -1.08 -0.41 -7.85
C ASN A 349 -0.52 0.85 -7.19
N ARG A 350 -1.36 1.86 -6.95
CA ARG A 350 -0.98 3.06 -6.19
C ARG A 350 -0.63 2.70 -4.74
N ALA A 351 -1.49 1.95 -4.06
CA ALA A 351 -1.23 1.49 -2.69
C ALA A 351 0.07 0.67 -2.59
N LEU A 352 0.27 -0.30 -3.49
CA LEU A 352 1.49 -1.13 -3.52
C LEU A 352 2.77 -0.28 -3.72
N ARG A 353 2.73 0.72 -4.60
CA ARG A 353 3.86 1.65 -4.84
C ARG A 353 4.17 2.52 -3.62
N GLU A 354 3.17 2.86 -2.82
CA GLU A 354 3.34 3.56 -1.55
C GLU A 354 3.78 2.61 -0.40
N GLY A 355 4.04 1.34 -0.72
CA GLY A 355 4.54 0.33 0.23
C GLY A 355 3.45 -0.39 1.02
N ILE A 356 2.18 -0.16 0.69
CA ILE A 356 1.02 -0.75 1.36
C ILE A 356 0.72 -2.11 0.73
N GLN A 357 0.75 -3.17 1.54
CA GLN A 357 0.43 -4.53 1.09
C GLN A 357 -1.08 -4.72 1.04
N VAL A 358 -1.61 -5.42 0.04
CA VAL A 358 -3.06 -5.58 -0.17
C VAL A 358 -3.48 -7.05 -0.16
N LEU A 359 -4.38 -7.44 0.75
CA LEU A 359 -5.05 -8.75 0.79
C LEU A 359 -6.54 -8.59 0.50
N GLU A 360 -7.07 -9.39 -0.41
CA GLU A 360 -8.44 -9.23 -0.90
C GLU A 360 -9.21 -10.54 -0.79
N LEU A 361 -10.39 -10.48 -0.16
CA LEU A 361 -11.33 -11.59 -0.18
C LEU A 361 -12.33 -11.41 -1.32
N HIS A 362 -12.52 -12.47 -2.09
CA HIS A 362 -13.37 -12.42 -3.27
C HIS A 362 -14.19 -13.68 -3.49
N HIS A 363 -15.19 -13.55 -4.35
CA HIS A 363 -16.14 -14.63 -4.64
C HIS A 363 -15.83 -15.33 -5.96
N GLN A 364 -16.16 -16.62 -6.01
CA GLN A 364 -16.19 -17.38 -7.26
C GLN A 364 -17.49 -17.14 -8.03
N ARG A 365 -17.46 -17.40 -9.34
CA ARG A 365 -18.66 -17.55 -10.17
C ARG A 365 -19.50 -18.72 -9.67
N LYS A 366 -20.83 -18.61 -9.77
CA LYS A 366 -21.72 -19.75 -9.52
C LYS A 366 -21.34 -20.89 -10.47
N ALA A 367 -21.10 -22.07 -9.92
CA ALA A 367 -20.81 -23.25 -10.73
C ALA A 367 -22.00 -23.54 -11.64
N THR A 368 -21.74 -23.75 -12.93
CA THR A 368 -22.71 -24.32 -13.86
C THR A 368 -22.90 -25.80 -13.53
N ALA A 369 -24.11 -26.33 -13.72
CA ALA A 369 -24.46 -27.71 -13.37
C ALA A 369 -23.57 -28.78 -14.05
N ASP A 370 -22.89 -28.41 -15.14
CA ASP A 370 -22.01 -29.28 -15.94
C ASP A 370 -20.52 -29.18 -15.57
N ALA A 371 -20.13 -28.42 -14.54
CA ALA A 371 -18.71 -28.35 -14.14
C ALA A 371 -18.22 -29.71 -13.60
N PRO A 372 -17.16 -30.32 -14.17
CA PRO A 372 -16.66 -31.62 -13.71
C PRO A 372 -16.24 -31.57 -12.23
N ARG A 373 -16.86 -32.42 -11.40
CA ARG A 373 -16.46 -32.58 -9.99
C ARG A 373 -15.03 -33.13 -9.92
N GLY A 374 -14.15 -32.45 -9.19
CA GLY A 374 -12.76 -32.88 -8.96
C GLY A 374 -11.71 -32.32 -9.92
N GLN A 375 -12.09 -31.46 -10.88
CA GLN A 375 -11.11 -30.77 -11.72
C GLN A 375 -10.51 -29.56 -10.99
N ARG A 376 -9.20 -29.32 -11.18
CA ARG A 376 -8.53 -28.11 -10.67
C ARG A 376 -9.25 -26.86 -11.17
N PRO A 377 -9.65 -25.93 -10.28
CA PRO A 377 -10.28 -24.69 -10.70
C PRO A 377 -9.30 -23.84 -11.51
N THR A 378 -9.86 -23.02 -12.40
CA THR A 378 -9.14 -22.09 -13.27
C THR A 378 -9.56 -20.65 -12.97
N LEU A 379 -8.77 -19.66 -13.42
CA LEU A 379 -8.99 -18.24 -13.11
C LEU A 379 -10.34 -17.69 -13.62
N ASP A 380 -10.90 -18.28 -14.67
CA ASP A 380 -12.24 -17.96 -15.19
C ASP A 380 -13.35 -18.21 -14.15
N ARG A 381 -13.11 -19.06 -13.15
CA ARG A 381 -14.04 -19.29 -12.03
C ARG A 381 -14.05 -18.14 -11.03
N VAL A 382 -13.14 -17.17 -11.12
CA VAL A 382 -13.20 -15.96 -10.30
C VAL A 382 -14.31 -15.04 -10.84
N TYR A 383 -15.15 -14.50 -9.95
CA TYR A 383 -16.26 -13.65 -10.38
C TYR A 383 -15.75 -12.25 -10.77
N GLY A 384 -16.31 -11.68 -11.84
CA GLY A 384 -15.96 -10.34 -12.31
C GLY A 384 -14.99 -10.30 -13.49
N SER A 385 -14.49 -9.10 -13.77
CA SER A 385 -13.55 -8.78 -14.85
C SER A 385 -12.20 -9.48 -14.64
N THR A 386 -11.57 -9.87 -15.74
CA THR A 386 -10.22 -10.45 -15.75
C THR A 386 -9.15 -9.46 -15.25
N TRP A 387 -9.42 -8.15 -15.29
CA TRP A 387 -8.51 -7.14 -14.74
C TRP A 387 -8.29 -7.28 -13.23
N LEU A 388 -9.28 -7.81 -12.49
CA LEU A 388 -9.18 -8.03 -11.05
C LEU A 388 -8.11 -9.07 -10.70
N THR A 389 -8.08 -10.19 -11.42
CA THR A 389 -7.11 -11.28 -11.24
C THR A 389 -5.79 -11.00 -11.96
N SER A 390 -5.83 -10.32 -13.10
CA SER A 390 -4.61 -9.93 -13.85
C SER A 390 -3.76 -8.96 -13.04
N GLY A 391 -4.39 -8.05 -12.30
CA GLY A 391 -3.69 -7.13 -11.41
C GLY A 391 -3.23 -7.72 -10.08
N ALA A 392 -3.60 -8.97 -9.74
CA ALA A 392 -3.20 -9.60 -8.48
C ALA A 392 -1.87 -10.33 -8.68
N GLY A 393 -0.96 -10.30 -7.71
CA GLY A 393 0.27 -11.09 -7.78
C GLY A 393 -0.02 -12.56 -7.65
N SER A 394 -0.78 -12.91 -6.61
CA SER A 394 -1.21 -14.27 -6.29
C SER A 394 -2.73 -14.38 -6.22
N VAL A 395 -3.25 -15.52 -6.68
CA VAL A 395 -4.67 -15.89 -6.54
C VAL A 395 -4.78 -17.28 -5.93
N LEU A 396 -5.25 -17.35 -4.69
CA LEU A 396 -5.58 -18.59 -4.00
C LEU A 396 -7.07 -18.87 -4.14
N PHE A 397 -7.43 -20.12 -4.47
CA PHE A 397 -8.81 -20.54 -4.68
C PHE A 397 -9.16 -21.69 -3.76
N ILE A 398 -10.18 -21.49 -2.93
CA ILE A 398 -10.71 -22.52 -2.03
C ILE A 398 -11.88 -23.23 -2.70
N ALA A 399 -11.66 -24.49 -3.05
CA ALA A 399 -12.64 -25.40 -3.60
C ALA A 399 -13.26 -26.26 -2.50
N GLY A 400 -14.57 -26.11 -2.30
CA GLY A 400 -15.38 -26.86 -1.34
C GLY A 400 -16.81 -26.33 -1.33
N GLU A 401 -17.68 -26.99 -0.59
CA GLU A 401 -19.04 -26.52 -0.33
C GLU A 401 -19.12 -25.74 0.99
N ALA A 402 -20.17 -24.94 1.14
CA ALA A 402 -20.35 -24.13 2.33
C ALA A 402 -20.50 -25.02 3.57
N GLY A 403 -19.66 -24.78 4.58
CA GLY A 403 -19.67 -25.54 5.83
C GLY A 403 -18.94 -26.89 5.78
N ASP A 404 -18.26 -27.20 4.67
CA ASP A 404 -17.39 -28.37 4.63
C ASP A 404 -16.22 -28.19 5.61
N PRO A 405 -15.98 -29.15 6.52
CA PRO A 405 -14.85 -29.11 7.43
C PRO A 405 -13.52 -29.36 6.71
N VAL A 406 -13.56 -29.84 5.46
CA VAL A 406 -12.38 -30.12 4.64
C VAL A 406 -12.57 -29.53 3.25
N VAL A 407 -11.65 -28.66 2.84
CA VAL A 407 -11.66 -27.97 1.55
C VAL A 407 -10.30 -28.12 0.86
N ASN A 408 -10.19 -27.81 -0.42
CA ASN A 408 -8.91 -27.78 -1.14
C ASN A 408 -8.53 -26.36 -1.51
N LEU A 409 -7.30 -25.96 -1.18
CA LEU A 409 -6.71 -24.70 -1.61
C LEU A 409 -5.85 -24.93 -2.85
N HIS A 410 -6.15 -24.21 -3.92
CA HIS A 410 -5.40 -24.21 -5.16
C HIS A 410 -4.72 -22.85 -5.37
N HIS A 411 -3.48 -22.85 -5.83
CA HIS A 411 -2.76 -21.63 -6.18
C HIS A 411 -2.91 -21.43 -7.70
N LEU A 412 -3.79 -20.51 -8.12
CA LEU A 412 -4.20 -20.35 -9.52
C LEU A 412 -3.30 -19.39 -10.31
N LYS A 413 -2.72 -18.42 -9.62
CA LYS A 413 -1.72 -17.50 -10.17
C LYS A 413 -0.57 -17.44 -9.19
N THR A 414 0.62 -17.84 -9.63
CA THR A 414 1.80 -18.01 -8.79
C THR A 414 2.80 -16.88 -9.03
N VAL A 415 3.54 -16.52 -7.97
CA VAL A 415 4.69 -15.59 -8.06
C VAL A 415 5.98 -16.40 -8.19
N THR A 416 6.22 -17.29 -7.23
CA THR A 416 7.36 -18.23 -7.23
C THR A 416 6.93 -19.52 -6.54
N GLY A 417 7.02 -20.63 -7.28
CA GLY A 417 6.50 -21.94 -6.85
C GLY A 417 4.98 -22.01 -6.66
N GLU A 418 4.49 -23.21 -6.36
CA GLU A 418 3.06 -23.48 -6.12
C GLU A 418 2.86 -23.91 -4.66
N ILE A 419 1.78 -23.46 -4.02
CA ILE A 419 1.43 -23.78 -2.61
C ILE A 419 0.24 -24.73 -2.61
N GLY A 420 0.33 -25.81 -3.38
CA GLY A 420 -0.76 -26.76 -3.43
C GLY A 420 -0.84 -27.62 -4.67
N PRO A 421 -1.96 -28.37 -4.80
CA PRO A 421 -3.16 -28.27 -3.97
C PRO A 421 -2.95 -28.72 -2.50
N LEU A 422 -3.41 -27.90 -1.55
CA LEU A 422 -3.40 -28.24 -0.12
C LEU A 422 -4.80 -28.65 0.32
N THR A 423 -4.92 -29.79 0.99
CA THR A 423 -6.16 -30.14 1.70
C THR A 423 -6.18 -29.42 3.03
N ILE A 424 -7.16 -28.55 3.25
CA ILE A 424 -7.30 -27.74 4.46
C ILE A 424 -8.44 -28.30 5.30
N VAL A 425 -8.20 -28.49 6.59
CA VAL A 425 -9.22 -28.82 7.59
C VAL A 425 -9.56 -27.57 8.38
N HIS A 426 -10.84 -27.23 8.45
CA HIS A 426 -11.36 -26.14 9.27
C HIS A 426 -11.82 -26.67 10.63
N ASP A 427 -11.30 -26.06 11.69
CA ASP A 427 -11.90 -26.15 13.02
C ASP A 427 -12.87 -24.98 13.20
N HIS A 428 -14.16 -25.27 13.06
CA HIS A 428 -15.21 -24.25 13.16
C HIS A 428 -15.42 -23.75 14.59
N GLU A 429 -15.01 -24.50 15.62
CA GLU A 429 -15.11 -24.07 17.02
C GLU A 429 -13.95 -23.14 17.36
N ALA A 430 -12.72 -23.56 17.06
CA ALA A 430 -11.52 -22.74 17.28
C ALA A 430 -11.39 -21.57 16.29
N GLY A 431 -12.05 -21.65 15.13
CA GLY A 431 -11.91 -20.66 14.07
C GLY A 431 -10.55 -20.73 13.38
N THR A 432 -9.92 -21.90 13.32
CA THR A 432 -8.61 -22.13 12.70
C THR A 432 -8.72 -23.01 11.45
N SER A 433 -7.66 -23.02 10.66
CA SER A 433 -7.51 -23.83 9.46
C SER A 433 -6.12 -24.43 9.48
N ALA A 434 -5.99 -25.73 9.27
CA ALA A 434 -4.69 -26.39 9.16
C ALA A 434 -4.60 -27.13 7.84
N VAL A 435 -3.38 -27.23 7.30
CA VAL A 435 -3.12 -28.19 6.22
C VAL A 435 -3.28 -29.57 6.85
N GLU A 436 -4.07 -30.41 6.23
CA GLU A 436 -4.08 -31.82 6.56
C GLU A 436 -2.71 -32.38 6.20
N GLU A 437 -1.92 -32.75 7.20
CA GLU A 437 -0.68 -33.51 6.99
C GLU A 437 -1.07 -34.87 6.41
N THR A 438 -1.23 -34.94 5.10
CA THR A 438 -1.42 -36.21 4.41
C THR A 438 -0.11 -36.95 4.52
N ILE A 439 -0.08 -37.98 5.37
CA ILE A 439 0.84 -39.09 5.20
C ILE A 439 0.75 -39.50 3.72
N ASP A 440 1.86 -39.41 2.99
CA ASP A 440 1.92 -39.95 1.63
C ASP A 440 1.68 -41.45 1.74
N ILE A 441 0.45 -41.87 1.44
CA ILE A 441 0.01 -43.26 1.57
C ILE A 441 0.84 -44.15 0.64
N ALA A 442 1.26 -43.61 -0.51
CA ALA A 442 2.05 -44.34 -1.47
C ALA A 442 3.47 -44.57 -0.93
N GLU A 443 4.10 -43.56 -0.33
CA GLU A 443 5.37 -43.69 0.38
C GLU A 443 5.25 -44.61 1.61
N LEU A 444 4.21 -44.46 2.41
CA LEU A 444 3.94 -45.33 3.56
C LEU A 444 3.79 -46.80 3.11
N LEU A 445 3.02 -47.08 2.07
CA LEU A 445 2.87 -48.43 1.53
C LEU A 445 4.20 -49.01 1.01
N ARG A 446 5.11 -48.18 0.49
CA ARG A 446 6.48 -48.61 0.12
C ARG A 446 7.33 -48.91 1.37
N ALA A 447 7.21 -48.10 2.40
CA ALA A 447 7.93 -48.27 3.67
C ALA A 447 7.40 -49.43 4.52
N THR A 448 6.23 -50.00 4.18
CA THR A 448 5.60 -51.13 4.88
C THR A 448 5.37 -52.31 3.94
N PRO A 449 6.41 -53.14 3.66
CA PRO A 449 6.33 -54.28 2.74
C PRO A 449 5.26 -55.32 3.12
N ASP A 450 4.97 -55.43 4.42
CA ASP A 450 3.95 -56.36 4.96
C ASP A 450 2.51 -55.87 4.79
N GLY A 451 2.33 -54.69 4.17
CA GLY A 451 1.04 -54.06 3.92
C GLY A 451 0.44 -53.37 5.15
N VAL A 452 -0.46 -52.42 4.89
CA VAL A 452 -1.08 -51.55 5.89
C VAL A 452 -2.58 -51.82 5.97
N THR A 453 -3.15 -51.94 7.18
CA THR A 453 -4.61 -51.98 7.34
C THR A 453 -5.18 -50.57 7.49
N ALA A 454 -6.47 -50.40 7.21
CA ALA A 454 -7.17 -49.12 7.40
C ALA A 454 -7.05 -48.59 8.85
N LYS A 455 -6.97 -49.49 9.83
CA LYS A 455 -6.78 -49.12 11.25
C LYS A 455 -5.36 -48.64 11.54
N GLN A 456 -4.35 -49.27 10.95
CA GLN A 456 -2.95 -48.84 11.08
C GLN A 456 -2.74 -47.48 10.42
N LEU A 457 -3.29 -47.27 9.22
CA LEU A 457 -3.25 -45.96 8.57
C LEU A 457 -4.02 -44.90 9.38
N ALA A 458 -5.20 -45.23 9.92
CA ALA A 458 -5.94 -44.31 10.76
C ALA A 458 -5.16 -43.93 12.03
N SER A 459 -4.46 -44.88 12.65
CA SER A 459 -3.62 -44.63 13.83
C SER A 459 -2.43 -43.74 13.47
N ALA A 460 -1.83 -43.93 12.29
CA ALA A 460 -0.75 -43.08 11.80
C ALA A 460 -1.25 -41.66 11.50
N MET A 461 -2.42 -41.53 10.85
CA MET A 461 -3.02 -40.25 10.47
C MET A 461 -3.48 -39.40 11.67
N THR A 462 -3.94 -40.03 12.76
CA THR A 462 -4.44 -39.28 13.94
C THR A 462 -3.46 -39.24 15.10
N GLY A 463 -2.39 -40.05 15.07
CA GLY A 463 -1.47 -40.24 16.20
C GLY A 463 -2.06 -41.09 17.34
N ASP A 464 -3.31 -41.52 17.25
CA ASP A 464 -3.99 -42.29 18.29
C ASP A 464 -3.72 -43.78 18.17
N LYS A 465 -3.37 -44.44 19.29
CA LYS A 465 -3.21 -45.91 19.34
C LYS A 465 -4.53 -46.68 19.14
N LYS A 466 -5.68 -46.01 19.27
CA LYS A 466 -7.03 -46.58 19.12
C LYS A 466 -7.94 -45.59 18.37
N PRO A 467 -7.79 -45.48 17.03
CA PRO A 467 -8.60 -44.57 16.23
C PRO A 467 -10.09 -44.96 16.25
N ASP A 468 -10.97 -43.96 16.18
CA ASP A 468 -12.41 -44.17 16.16
C ASP A 468 -12.93 -44.72 14.81
N ALA A 469 -14.19 -45.14 14.77
CA ALA A 469 -14.78 -45.73 13.57
C ALA A 469 -14.81 -44.76 12.37
N ALA A 470 -14.92 -43.45 12.64
CA ALA A 470 -14.91 -42.42 11.62
C ALA A 470 -13.51 -42.28 10.97
N ALA A 471 -12.45 -42.26 11.77
CA ALA A 471 -11.06 -42.24 11.33
C ALA A 471 -10.69 -43.48 10.53
N ILE A 472 -11.10 -44.67 11.00
CA ILE A 472 -10.91 -45.94 10.27
C ILE A 472 -11.65 -45.90 8.92
N GLY A 473 -12.87 -45.36 8.89
CA GLY A 473 -13.65 -45.17 7.67
C GLY A 473 -12.97 -44.23 6.66
N ARG A 474 -12.39 -43.11 7.13
CA ARG A 474 -11.62 -42.17 6.29
C ARG A 474 -10.36 -42.82 5.71
N ALA A 475 -9.58 -43.50 6.55
CA ALA A 475 -8.37 -44.21 6.12
C ALA A 475 -8.67 -45.30 5.08
N ARG A 476 -9.74 -46.08 5.28
CA ARG A 476 -10.20 -47.09 4.31
C ARG A 476 -10.58 -46.49 2.96
N ARG A 477 -11.29 -45.36 2.96
CA ARG A 477 -11.63 -44.65 1.71
C ARG A 477 -10.38 -44.21 0.96
N ARG A 478 -9.37 -43.66 1.65
CA ARG A 478 -8.11 -43.24 1.03
C ARG A 478 -7.31 -44.41 0.45
N LEU A 479 -7.19 -45.52 1.17
CA LEU A 479 -6.55 -46.74 0.65
C LEU A 479 -7.27 -47.28 -0.58
N ASN A 480 -8.60 -47.30 -0.58
CA ASN A 480 -9.39 -47.69 -1.74
C ASN A 480 -9.22 -46.72 -2.93
N THR A 481 -8.98 -45.43 -2.69
CA THR A 481 -8.62 -44.49 -3.76
C THR A 481 -7.28 -44.86 -4.40
N GLN A 482 -6.28 -45.27 -3.61
CA GLN A 482 -4.99 -45.74 -4.13
C GLN A 482 -5.10 -47.05 -4.92
N VAL A 483 -6.01 -47.94 -4.52
CA VAL A 483 -6.34 -49.14 -5.30
C VAL A 483 -6.98 -48.77 -6.64
N LYS A 484 -7.93 -47.83 -6.63
CA LYS A 484 -8.59 -47.35 -7.86
C LYS A 484 -7.64 -46.64 -8.82
N SER A 485 -6.64 -45.92 -8.31
CA SER A 485 -5.61 -45.28 -9.13
C SER A 485 -4.51 -46.25 -9.59
N GLY A 486 -4.55 -47.51 -9.16
CA GLY A 486 -3.58 -48.55 -9.52
C GLY A 486 -2.23 -48.42 -8.82
N LEU A 487 -2.15 -47.64 -7.74
CA LEU A 487 -0.93 -47.43 -6.93
C LEU A 487 -0.84 -48.43 -5.76
N ALA A 488 -1.95 -49.09 -5.43
CA ALA A 488 -2.02 -50.12 -4.39
C ALA A 488 -2.84 -51.34 -4.84
N GLU A 489 -2.58 -52.48 -4.22
CA GLU A 489 -3.37 -53.71 -4.31
C GLU A 489 -3.97 -54.02 -2.94
N VAL A 490 -5.14 -54.69 -2.92
CA VAL A 490 -5.81 -55.05 -1.67
C VAL A 490 -5.97 -56.56 -1.56
N GLU A 491 -5.48 -57.11 -0.47
CA GLU A 491 -5.76 -58.47 -0.03
C GLU A 491 -6.95 -58.43 0.93
N LYS A 492 -8.07 -59.05 0.51
CA LYS A 492 -9.27 -59.08 1.33
C LYS A 492 -9.06 -59.95 2.55
N GLY A 493 -9.44 -59.43 3.71
CA GLY A 493 -9.41 -60.17 4.95
C GLY A 493 -10.43 -61.32 4.95
N SER A 494 -10.10 -62.41 5.65
CA SER A 494 -11.02 -63.54 5.83
C SER A 494 -12.04 -63.24 6.93
N ALA A 495 -13.34 -63.43 6.63
CA ALA A 495 -14.38 -63.39 7.64
C ALA A 495 -14.17 -64.55 8.65
N GLY A 496 -13.86 -64.20 9.90
CA GLY A 496 -13.63 -65.17 10.97
C GLY A 496 -14.86 -65.31 11.85
N GLY A 497 -15.21 -66.56 12.20
CA GLY A 497 -16.06 -66.87 13.35
C GLY A 497 -15.39 -66.48 14.68
N ILE A 498 -15.67 -67.22 15.76
CA ILE A 498 -15.49 -66.87 17.19
C ILE A 498 -14.09 -66.31 17.60
N GLY A 499 -13.06 -66.37 16.75
CA GLY A 499 -11.72 -65.79 16.95
C GLY A 499 -11.41 -64.45 16.28
N GLY A 500 -12.37 -63.79 15.59
CA GLY A 500 -12.17 -62.49 14.93
C GLY A 500 -11.58 -62.61 13.52
N GLY A 501 -12.21 -61.96 12.54
CA GLY A 501 -11.75 -61.95 11.15
C GLY A 501 -10.44 -61.18 10.94
N LYS A 502 -9.68 -61.54 9.90
CA LYS A 502 -8.54 -60.74 9.44
C LYS A 502 -9.06 -59.48 8.74
N GLU A 503 -8.46 -58.32 8.98
CA GLU A 503 -8.79 -57.06 8.29
C GLU A 503 -8.25 -57.06 6.86
N ASP A 504 -8.87 -56.27 5.97
CA ASP A 504 -8.33 -55.98 4.64
C ASP A 504 -6.95 -55.31 4.76
N ARG A 505 -6.00 -55.78 3.95
CA ARG A 505 -4.62 -55.31 3.95
C ARG A 505 -4.23 -54.79 2.58
N TYR A 506 -3.55 -53.65 2.55
CA TYR A 506 -3.22 -52.94 1.32
C TYR A 506 -1.71 -52.95 1.10
N PHE A 507 -1.29 -53.20 -0.13
CA PHE A 507 0.10 -53.35 -0.55
C PHE A 507 0.43 -52.38 -1.69
N PRO A 508 1.69 -51.98 -1.88
CA PRO A 508 2.08 -51.20 -3.07
C PRO A 508 1.96 -52.04 -4.34
N SER A 509 1.51 -51.45 -5.45
CA SER A 509 1.42 -52.16 -6.74
C SER A 509 2.77 -52.21 -7.48
N ALA A 510 2.93 -53.14 -8.43
CA ALA A 510 4.14 -53.23 -9.27
C ALA A 510 4.43 -51.96 -10.12
N ARG A 511 3.38 -51.21 -10.50
CA ARG A 511 3.51 -49.89 -11.16
C ARG A 511 4.11 -48.83 -10.24
N HIS A 512 3.87 -48.97 -8.95
CA HIS A 512 4.35 -48.03 -7.94
C HIS A 512 5.80 -48.32 -7.53
N ILE A 513 6.23 -49.58 -7.56
CA ILE A 513 7.61 -50.01 -7.29
C ILE A 513 8.55 -49.57 -8.44
N SER A 514 8.09 -49.63 -9.69
CA SER A 514 8.92 -49.35 -10.89
C SER A 514 9.12 -47.86 -11.21
N ALA A 515 8.32 -46.94 -10.65
CA ALA A 515 8.46 -45.49 -10.83
C ALA A 515 9.68 -44.88 -10.09
N SER A 516 10.53 -45.70 -9.47
CA SER A 516 11.67 -45.28 -8.64
C SER A 516 13.00 -46.01 -8.93
N ALA A 517 13.15 -46.64 -10.10
CA ALA A 517 14.49 -47.01 -10.55
C ALA A 517 15.33 -45.72 -10.74
N PRO A 518 16.54 -45.60 -10.16
CA PRO A 518 17.33 -44.40 -10.30
C PRO A 518 17.66 -44.18 -11.78
N LEU A 519 17.34 -42.99 -12.29
CA LEU A 519 17.82 -42.51 -13.58
C LEU A 519 19.35 -42.56 -13.54
N ALA A 520 19.93 -43.50 -14.29
CA ALA A 520 21.36 -43.51 -14.58
C ALA A 520 21.75 -42.16 -15.20
N ALA A 521 22.89 -41.63 -14.76
CA ALA A 521 23.44 -40.34 -15.13
C ALA A 521 23.36 -40.10 -16.65
N VAL A 522 22.58 -39.10 -17.05
CA VAL A 522 22.67 -38.48 -18.37
C VAL A 522 23.83 -37.50 -18.28
N GLU A 523 24.96 -37.84 -18.90
CA GLU A 523 26.05 -36.90 -19.18
C GLU A 523 25.50 -35.71 -19.97
N GLN A 524 25.56 -34.52 -19.39
CA GLN A 524 25.35 -33.28 -20.12
C GLN A 524 26.60 -32.98 -20.96
N PRO A 525 26.48 -32.64 -22.25
CA PRO A 525 27.63 -32.21 -23.04
C PRO A 525 28.10 -30.83 -22.55
N ALA A 526 29.40 -30.72 -22.30
CA ALA A 526 30.06 -29.48 -21.88
C ALA A 526 29.93 -28.38 -22.93
N ILE A 527 29.40 -27.22 -22.53
CA ILE A 527 29.47 -25.98 -23.30
C ILE A 527 30.82 -25.32 -22.98
N PRO A 528 31.70 -25.03 -23.95
CA PRO A 528 32.98 -24.39 -23.68
C PRO A 528 32.77 -22.91 -23.34
N LEU A 529 33.21 -22.50 -22.14
CA LEU A 529 33.35 -21.10 -21.76
C LEU A 529 34.55 -20.50 -22.50
N THR A 530 34.27 -19.65 -23.49
CA THR A 530 35.28 -18.81 -24.14
C THR A 530 35.65 -17.67 -23.20
N VAL A 531 36.89 -17.70 -22.68
CA VAL A 531 37.48 -16.63 -21.87
C VAL A 531 37.83 -15.46 -22.79
N VAL A 532 37.22 -14.30 -22.56
CA VAL A 532 37.65 -13.01 -23.17
C VAL A 532 38.65 -12.36 -22.20
N PRO A 533 39.85 -11.93 -22.66
CA PRO A 533 40.84 -11.31 -21.79
C PRO A 533 40.43 -9.87 -21.41
N ALA A 534 40.59 -9.53 -20.13
CA ALA A 534 40.31 -8.22 -19.57
C ALA A 534 41.35 -7.18 -20.03
N THR A 535 40.87 -6.05 -20.53
CA THR A 535 41.65 -4.84 -20.80
C THR A 535 41.96 -4.11 -19.48
N PRO A 536 43.19 -3.62 -19.24
CA PRO A 536 43.53 -2.93 -17.99
C PRO A 536 42.96 -1.50 -17.95
N PRO A 537 42.57 -0.98 -16.77
CA PRO A 537 42.07 0.38 -16.64
C PRO A 537 43.21 1.41 -16.71
N THR A 538 42.97 2.46 -17.49
CA THR A 538 43.83 3.65 -17.64
C THR A 538 43.85 4.48 -16.35
N SER A 539 45.02 5.07 -16.07
CA SER A 539 45.43 5.74 -14.84
C SER A 539 44.45 6.79 -14.27
N ALA A 540 44.16 6.67 -12.98
CA ALA A 540 43.58 7.72 -12.16
C ALA A 540 44.61 8.83 -11.88
N ALA A 541 44.22 10.08 -12.14
CA ALA A 541 44.93 11.26 -11.66
C ALA A 541 44.71 11.42 -10.15
N SER A 542 45.80 11.68 -9.44
CA SER A 542 45.89 11.91 -8.01
C SER A 542 45.13 13.15 -7.55
N VAL A 543 44.18 12.98 -6.62
CA VAL A 543 43.65 14.07 -5.78
C VAL A 543 43.90 13.69 -4.32
N GLN A 544 44.68 14.51 -3.63
CA GLN A 544 44.96 14.36 -2.20
C GLN A 544 43.73 14.76 -1.36
N PRO A 545 43.51 14.13 -0.19
CA PRO A 545 42.45 14.54 0.72
C PRO A 545 42.89 15.75 1.55
N SER A 546 42.11 16.83 1.48
CA SER A 546 42.17 17.96 2.41
C SER A 546 41.17 17.73 3.55
N ASP A 547 41.68 17.68 4.78
CA ASP A 547 40.90 17.68 6.04
C ASP A 547 39.97 18.89 6.14
N PRO A 548 38.71 18.73 6.59
CA PRO A 548 37.93 19.86 7.09
C PRO A 548 38.15 20.02 8.60
N ALA A 549 38.73 21.16 8.98
CA ALA A 549 38.80 21.61 10.36
C ALA A 549 37.38 21.85 10.92
N LEU A 550 37.08 21.21 12.06
CA LEU A 550 35.89 21.46 12.87
C LEU A 550 35.86 22.92 13.35
N THR A 551 34.74 23.60 13.13
CA THR A 551 34.51 24.96 13.63
C THR A 551 34.09 24.94 15.11
N ASP A 552 34.45 25.98 15.86
CA ASP A 552 34.18 26.12 17.30
C ASP A 552 32.68 26.21 17.67
N ALA A 553 31.77 26.19 16.69
CA ALA A 553 30.33 26.07 16.90
C ALA A 553 29.88 24.63 17.26
N ASP A 554 30.63 23.60 16.81
CA ASP A 554 30.27 22.19 17.05
C ASP A 554 30.70 21.67 18.44
N LYS A 555 31.64 22.35 19.11
CA LYS A 555 32.09 21.98 20.47
C LYS A 555 31.10 22.35 21.58
N ARG A 556 30.10 23.21 21.31
CA ARG A 556 29.13 23.66 22.32
C ARG A 556 27.83 22.84 22.37
N ARG A 557 27.58 21.92 21.44
CA ARG A 557 26.38 21.06 21.44
C ARG A 557 26.56 19.68 22.09
N VAL A 558 27.79 19.28 22.41
CA VAL A 558 28.09 17.95 23.00
C VAL A 558 28.24 17.98 24.53
N ALA A 559 28.13 19.15 25.18
CA ALA A 559 28.37 19.29 26.63
C ALA A 559 27.10 19.45 27.52
N ALA A 560 25.89 19.25 27.00
CA ALA A 560 24.64 19.54 27.76
C ALA A 560 23.68 18.34 27.97
N ALA A 561 24.16 17.09 27.87
CA ALA A 561 23.33 15.91 28.10
C ALA A 561 24.03 14.82 28.92
N THR A 562 24.63 15.20 30.05
CA THR A 562 25.06 14.23 31.09
C THR A 562 25.10 14.91 32.45
N ALA A 563 23.98 14.93 33.18
CA ALA A 563 23.92 14.93 34.65
C ALA A 563 22.46 15.04 35.12
N ALA A 564 21.87 13.94 35.59
CA ALA A 564 21.14 13.83 36.87
C ALA A 564 20.26 12.58 36.89
N SER A 565 20.50 11.74 37.89
CA SER A 565 19.67 10.62 38.37
C SER A 565 19.65 10.73 39.90
N PRO A 566 18.87 9.94 40.67
CA PRO A 566 17.44 9.63 40.65
C PRO A 566 16.75 10.09 41.97
N GLY A 567 15.42 10.02 42.07
CA GLY A 567 14.70 10.39 43.30
C GLY A 567 13.36 9.67 43.49
N THR A 568 13.37 8.71 44.41
CA THR A 568 12.23 8.01 45.02
C THR A 568 11.26 8.95 45.75
N GLY A 569 9.94 8.71 45.66
CA GLY A 569 8.94 9.41 46.47
C GLY A 569 7.55 8.80 46.39
N ARG A 570 7.07 8.31 47.53
CA ARG A 570 5.87 7.50 47.78
C ARG A 570 4.64 8.38 48.13
N PHE A 571 3.43 7.83 47.92
CA PHE A 571 2.13 8.18 48.55
C PHE A 571 1.39 9.49 48.15
N ARG A 572 0.15 9.41 47.64
CA ARG A 572 -1.09 9.25 48.44
C ARG A 572 -2.37 9.20 47.57
N GLU A 573 -3.28 8.31 47.95
CA GLU A 573 -4.68 8.21 47.54
C GLU A 573 -5.46 9.51 47.77
N ARG A 574 -6.41 9.82 46.87
CA ARG A 574 -7.74 10.33 47.25
C ARG A 574 -8.80 9.82 46.28
N SER A 575 -9.62 8.92 46.81
CA SER A 575 -10.94 8.53 46.37
C SER A 575 -11.94 9.71 46.45
N ARG A 576 -12.78 9.87 45.43
CA ARG A 576 -14.14 10.44 45.56
C ARG A 576 -15.10 9.76 44.58
N THR A 577 -16.02 9.04 45.19
CA THR A 577 -17.32 8.56 44.70
C THR A 577 -18.22 9.70 44.23
N SER A 578 -18.99 9.49 43.16
CA SER A 578 -20.34 10.05 43.04
C SER A 578 -21.20 9.23 42.07
N THR A 579 -22.20 8.60 42.66
CA THR A 579 -23.36 7.91 42.07
C THR A 579 -24.36 8.91 41.48
N ALA A 580 -25.16 8.45 40.51
CA ALA A 580 -26.53 8.85 40.12
C ALA A 580 -26.63 9.12 38.61
N ALA A 581 -27.70 8.82 37.90
CA ALA A 581 -28.86 7.97 38.09
C ALA A 581 -29.56 7.94 36.72
N SER A 582 -30.18 6.80 36.42
CA SER A 582 -31.01 6.54 35.24
C SER A 582 -32.22 7.47 35.17
N VAL A 583 -32.53 8.02 33.99
CA VAL A 583 -33.91 8.39 33.61
C VAL A 583 -34.19 7.90 32.19
N VAL A 584 -35.17 7.02 32.15
CA VAL A 584 -35.78 6.37 30.99
C VAL A 584 -37.00 7.18 30.55
N GLN A 585 -37.28 7.18 29.23
CA GLN A 585 -38.60 7.16 28.55
C GLN A 585 -38.73 8.16 27.38
N PRO A 586 -39.63 7.94 26.40
CA PRO A 586 -39.92 6.67 25.71
C PRO A 586 -40.08 6.85 24.18
N VAL A 587 -40.17 5.71 23.50
CA VAL A 587 -40.54 5.54 22.09
C VAL A 587 -42.01 5.89 21.86
N VAL A 588 -42.31 6.73 20.85
CA VAL A 588 -43.59 6.71 20.11
C VAL A 588 -43.35 7.10 18.64
N ALA A 589 -43.58 6.15 17.75
CA ALA A 589 -44.11 6.33 16.39
C ALA A 589 -45.34 5.39 16.30
N PRO A 590 -46.24 5.46 15.29
CA PRO A 590 -46.21 6.22 14.04
C PRO A 590 -47.53 6.98 13.75
N ASP A 591 -47.59 7.79 12.69
CA ASP A 591 -48.66 7.60 11.68
C ASP A 591 -48.46 8.38 10.37
N ALA A 592 -48.95 7.74 9.31
CA ALA A 592 -48.96 8.22 7.94
C ALA A 592 -50.21 9.07 7.64
N HIS A 593 -50.07 10.16 6.87
CA HIS A 593 -50.85 10.41 5.64
C HIS A 593 -50.71 11.85 5.07
N ARG A 594 -50.29 11.88 3.79
CA ARG A 594 -51.03 12.48 2.65
C ARG A 594 -50.98 14.01 2.40
N LYS A 595 -50.34 14.34 1.26
CA LYS A 595 -50.69 15.28 0.17
C LYS A 595 -51.29 16.66 0.55
N ASN A 596 -50.65 17.75 0.11
CA ASN A 596 -50.96 18.45 -1.16
C ASN A 596 -50.21 19.79 -1.31
N ARG A 597 -49.74 20.02 -2.56
CA ARG A 597 -49.72 21.30 -3.32
C ARG A 597 -49.15 22.56 -2.64
N ARG A 598 -48.02 23.06 -3.13
CA ARG A 598 -47.93 23.97 -4.29
C ARG A 598 -46.51 24.00 -4.83
#